data_AF-A0A957DMB9-F1
#
_entry.id   AF-A0A957DMB9-F1
#
_cell.length_a   1.000
_cell.length_b   1.000
_cell.length_c   1.000
_cell.angle_alpha   90.00
_cell.angle_beta   90.00
_cell.angle_gamma   90.00
#
_symmetry.space_group_name_H-M   'P 1'
#
loop_
_entity.id
_entity.type
_entity.pdbx_description
1 polymer ?
#
loop_
_entity_poly.entity_id
_entity_poly.type
_entity_poly.pdbx_seq_one_letter_code
_entity_poly.pdbx_strand_id
1 'polypeptide(L)'
;DAPSFMRAPAWMDKQLMSWMGGWVLAQADLAWQPSSPLTPTLPLVAGNVEWGYVEPVPAFYAHLAALTQQVRDGLAQRDLLDAEMGKKLAQLAELLHKCQQITAKELAGVENLSPEEQSLMQTFGDDWQRLVTFTDGLAAPLPPTLVDAYTDPNTGQALQVGVGEAWQIYVIVPIDGQPVLAVGGVFSGYQFGGAADQRLPRADWPTLTPRPQPAPWMRSYLAP
;
A
#
# COMPACT_ATOMS: atom_id res chain seq x y z
N ASP A 1 15.97 1.90 -18.64
CA ASP A 1 15.07 3.06 -18.57
C ASP A 1 13.77 2.70 -17.87
N ALA A 2 13.11 3.67 -17.24
CA ALA A 2 11.82 3.45 -16.61
C ALA A 2 10.71 3.19 -17.68
N PRO A 3 9.77 2.27 -17.43
CA PRO A 3 8.64 2.03 -18.32
C PRO A 3 7.86 3.29 -18.69
N SER A 4 7.20 3.27 -19.84
CA SER A 4 6.44 4.42 -20.36
C SER A 4 5.36 4.90 -19.40
N PHE A 5 4.62 3.98 -18.77
CA PHE A 5 3.57 4.34 -17.82
C PHE A 5 4.11 5.10 -16.60
N MET A 6 5.33 4.78 -16.12
CA MET A 6 5.94 5.48 -14.97
C MET A 6 6.32 6.93 -15.26
N ARG A 7 6.46 7.28 -16.54
CA ARG A 7 6.81 8.64 -16.98
C ARG A 7 5.58 9.53 -17.18
N ALA A 8 4.38 8.98 -17.07
CA ALA A 8 3.15 9.74 -17.21
C ALA A 8 2.86 10.58 -15.96
N PRO A 9 2.29 11.80 -16.09
CA PRO A 9 1.87 12.62 -14.94
C PRO A 9 0.90 11.88 -14.00
N ALA A 10 -0.01 11.08 -14.57
CA ALA A 10 -0.94 10.25 -13.81
C ALA A 10 -0.23 9.27 -12.85
N TRP A 11 0.92 8.73 -13.25
CA TRP A 11 1.71 7.85 -12.38
C TRP A 11 2.36 8.63 -11.23
N MET A 12 2.84 9.85 -11.50
CA MET A 12 3.37 10.73 -10.47
C MET A 12 2.30 11.06 -9.41
N ASP A 13 1.08 11.36 -9.84
CA ASP A 13 -0.05 11.61 -8.96
C ASP A 13 -0.39 10.37 -8.11
N LYS A 14 -0.40 9.17 -8.72
CA LYS A 14 -0.53 7.90 -7.98
C LYS A 14 0.57 7.72 -6.93
N GLN A 15 1.83 8.05 -7.25
CA GLN A 15 2.94 7.96 -6.29
C GLN A 15 2.77 8.98 -5.14
N LEU A 16 2.34 10.20 -5.43
CA LEU A 16 2.02 11.20 -4.42
C LEU A 16 0.93 10.69 -3.47
N MET A 17 -0.10 10.05 -4.00
CA MET A 17 -1.13 9.44 -3.15
C MET A 17 -0.62 8.26 -2.33
N SER A 18 0.27 7.45 -2.88
CA SER A 18 0.89 6.35 -2.13
C SER A 18 1.70 6.88 -0.95
N TRP A 19 2.44 7.98 -1.16
CA TRP A 19 3.14 8.68 -0.09
C TRP A 19 2.18 9.30 0.94
N MET A 20 1.13 10.00 0.50
CA MET A 20 0.13 10.58 1.40
C MET A 20 -0.57 9.52 2.24
N GLY A 21 -0.92 8.37 1.67
CA GLY A 21 -1.54 7.27 2.40
C GLY A 21 -0.62 6.71 3.48
N GLY A 22 0.65 6.48 3.15
CA GLY A 22 1.66 6.08 4.12
C GLY A 22 1.85 7.11 5.24
N TRP A 23 1.84 8.41 4.91
CA TRP A 23 1.92 9.49 5.89
C TRP A 23 0.72 9.51 6.83
N VAL A 24 -0.51 9.36 6.32
CA VAL A 24 -1.74 9.29 7.15
C VAL A 24 -1.69 8.13 8.13
N LEU A 25 -1.26 6.95 7.67
CA LEU A 25 -1.12 5.77 8.52
C LEU A 25 -0.04 5.95 9.60
N ALA A 26 1.13 6.48 9.23
CA ALA A 26 2.20 6.75 10.18
C ALA A 26 1.77 7.76 11.27
N GLN A 27 1.05 8.82 10.87
CA GLN A 27 0.51 9.79 11.83
C GLN A 27 -0.56 9.17 12.75
N ALA A 28 -1.31 8.20 12.25
CA ALA A 28 -2.31 7.52 13.04
C ALA A 28 -1.74 6.66 14.16
N ASP A 29 -0.66 5.94 13.87
CA ASP A 29 0.04 5.12 14.84
C ASP A 29 0.69 5.98 15.94
N LEU A 30 1.17 7.17 15.59
CA LEU A 30 1.73 8.15 16.54
C LEU A 30 0.67 8.80 17.44
N ALA A 31 -0.60 8.79 17.06
CA ALA A 31 -1.69 9.47 17.78
C ALA A 31 -2.23 8.69 19.01
N TRP A 32 -1.61 7.56 19.39
CA TRP A 32 -1.88 6.72 20.57
C TRP A 32 -3.38 6.60 20.93
N GLN A 33 -4.14 5.91 20.07
CA GLN A 33 -5.44 5.35 20.45
C GLN A 33 -5.59 3.93 19.87
N PRO A 34 -6.20 2.99 20.60
CA PRO A 34 -6.44 1.64 20.12
C PRO A 34 -7.35 1.69 18.88
N SER A 35 -6.79 1.37 17.72
CA SER A 35 -7.57 1.12 16.50
C SER A 35 -8.15 -0.30 16.59
N SER A 36 -9.48 -0.41 16.56
CA SER A 36 -10.14 -1.70 16.40
C SER A 36 -9.94 -2.21 14.97
N PRO A 37 -9.63 -3.50 14.75
CA PRO A 37 -9.60 -4.07 13.41
C PRO A 37 -11.02 -4.03 12.83
N LEU A 38 -11.21 -3.21 11.80
CA LEU A 38 -12.36 -3.31 10.91
C LEU A 38 -11.98 -4.23 9.77
N THR A 39 -12.89 -5.11 9.35
CA THR A 39 -12.69 -6.02 8.22
C THR A 39 -13.28 -5.42 6.93
N PRO A 40 -12.49 -4.68 6.12
CA PRO A 40 -12.84 -4.49 4.72
C PRO A 40 -12.40 -5.73 3.95
N THR A 41 -13.37 -6.41 3.34
CA THR A 41 -13.10 -7.37 2.27
C THR A 41 -12.61 -6.60 1.06
N LEU A 42 -11.32 -6.72 0.72
CA LEU A 42 -10.90 -6.41 -0.64
C LEU A 42 -11.67 -7.37 -1.55
N PRO A 43 -12.40 -6.89 -2.57
CA PRO A 43 -12.76 -7.77 -3.66
C PRO A 43 -11.45 -8.15 -4.35
N LEU A 44 -10.89 -9.31 -3.99
CA LEU A 44 -9.95 -9.99 -4.87
C LEU A 44 -10.65 -10.05 -6.22
N VAL A 45 -9.97 -9.60 -7.28
CA VAL A 45 -10.45 -9.83 -8.65
C VAL A 45 -10.56 -11.34 -8.78
N ALA A 46 -11.80 -11.85 -8.75
CA ALA A 46 -12.08 -13.26 -8.91
C ALA A 46 -11.77 -13.64 -10.35
N GLY A 47 -10.63 -14.30 -10.54
CA GLY A 47 -10.17 -14.79 -11.83
C GLY A 47 -8.82 -15.49 -11.65
N ASN A 48 -8.54 -16.50 -12.46
CA ASN A 48 -7.18 -17.04 -12.55
C ASN A 48 -6.30 -15.93 -13.11
N VAL A 49 -5.47 -15.31 -12.26
CA VAL A 49 -4.48 -14.34 -12.68
C VAL A 49 -3.37 -15.11 -13.37
N GLU A 50 -3.49 -15.31 -14.68
CA GLU A 50 -2.41 -15.97 -15.45
C GLU A 50 -1.13 -15.12 -15.45
N TRP A 51 -1.28 -13.80 -15.35
CA TRP A 51 -0.19 -12.82 -15.49
C TRP A 51 -0.27 -11.76 -14.40
N GLY A 52 0.86 -11.50 -13.73
CA GLY A 52 1.03 -10.36 -12.85
C GLY A 52 2.09 -9.41 -13.39
N TYR A 53 2.26 -8.27 -12.72
CA TYR A 53 3.36 -7.35 -12.99
C TYR A 53 3.78 -6.69 -11.68
N VAL A 54 5.07 -6.72 -11.37
CA VAL A 54 5.58 -6.11 -10.12
C VAL A 54 5.98 -4.67 -10.41
N GLU A 55 5.56 -3.73 -9.55
CA GLU A 55 5.90 -2.32 -9.76
C GLU A 55 7.43 -2.14 -9.85
N PRO A 56 8.00 -1.59 -10.93
CA PRO A 56 9.40 -1.80 -11.29
C PRO A 56 10.33 -0.82 -10.57
N VAL A 57 10.45 -1.02 -9.26
CA VAL A 57 11.25 -0.19 -8.34
C VAL A 57 12.26 -1.08 -7.58
N PRO A 58 13.24 -1.70 -8.26
CA PRO A 58 14.10 -2.72 -7.66
C PRO A 58 14.89 -2.21 -6.44
N ALA A 59 15.36 -0.95 -6.50
CA ALA A 59 16.09 -0.34 -5.38
C ALA A 59 15.22 -0.21 -4.12
N PHE A 60 13.91 0.05 -4.27
CA PHE A 60 12.99 0.13 -3.14
C PHE A 60 12.87 -1.23 -2.45
N TYR A 61 12.63 -2.31 -3.20
CA TYR A 61 12.54 -3.64 -2.62
C TYR A 61 13.85 -4.11 -1.98
N ALA A 62 15.00 -3.81 -2.60
CA ALA A 62 16.31 -4.13 -2.04
C ALA A 62 16.55 -3.43 -0.69
N HIS A 63 16.26 -2.13 -0.62
CA HIS A 63 16.39 -1.37 0.63
C HIS A 63 15.43 -1.85 1.70
N LEU A 64 14.17 -2.13 1.35
CA LEU A 64 13.17 -2.61 2.30
C LEU A 64 13.52 -4.01 2.81
N ALA A 65 13.98 -4.92 1.94
CA ALA A 65 14.45 -6.24 2.34
C ALA A 65 15.63 -6.16 3.32
N ALA A 66 16.61 -5.30 3.02
CA ALA A 66 17.75 -5.07 3.90
C ALA A 66 17.32 -4.50 5.26
N LEU A 67 16.39 -3.55 5.27
CA LEU A 67 15.83 -2.99 6.51
C LEU A 67 15.10 -4.06 7.32
N THR A 68 14.26 -4.89 6.70
CA THR A 68 13.55 -5.98 7.37
C THR A 68 14.53 -6.97 8.01
N GLN A 69 15.62 -7.32 7.31
CA GLN A 69 16.68 -8.17 7.85
C GLN A 69 17.38 -7.51 9.04
N GLN A 70 17.73 -6.23 8.93
CA GLN A 70 18.35 -5.48 10.03
C GLN A 70 17.46 -5.42 11.28
N VAL A 71 16.15 -5.22 11.11
CA VAL A 71 15.19 -5.25 12.22
C VAL A 71 15.16 -6.63 12.87
N ARG A 72 15.04 -7.70 12.07
CA ARG A 72 15.03 -9.08 12.58
C ARG A 72 16.31 -9.39 13.35
N ASP A 73 17.46 -9.13 12.76
CA ASP A 73 18.76 -9.46 13.34
C ASP A 73 19.03 -8.60 14.59
N GLY A 74 18.61 -7.32 14.57
CA GLY A 74 18.72 -6.41 15.71
C GLY A 74 17.86 -6.81 16.91
N LEU A 75 16.64 -7.33 16.66
CA LEU A 75 15.77 -7.88 17.70
C LEU A 75 16.31 -9.21 18.23
N ALA A 76 16.78 -10.10 17.35
CA ALA A 76 17.36 -11.39 17.73
C ALA A 76 18.59 -11.22 18.63
N GLN A 77 19.49 -10.30 18.28
CA GLN A 77 20.68 -10.00 19.07
C GLN A 77 20.37 -9.46 20.48
N ARG A 78 19.16 -8.93 20.69
CA ARG A 78 18.70 -8.37 21.97
C ARG A 78 17.78 -9.31 22.74
N ASP A 79 17.57 -10.53 22.23
CA ASP A 79 16.62 -11.49 22.80
C ASP A 79 15.19 -10.93 22.90
N LEU A 80 14.82 -10.06 21.94
CA LEU A 80 13.50 -9.41 21.84
C LEU A 80 12.67 -9.98 20.69
N LEU A 81 13.20 -10.95 19.95
CA LEU A 81 12.53 -11.51 18.78
C LEU A 81 11.68 -12.71 19.19
N ASP A 82 10.37 -12.54 19.15
CA ASP A 82 9.46 -13.67 19.27
C ASP A 82 9.51 -14.55 18.00
N ALA A 83 9.19 -15.83 18.16
CA ALA A 83 9.35 -16.83 17.10
C ALA A 83 8.43 -16.56 15.89
N GLU A 84 7.22 -16.05 16.12
CA GLU A 84 6.27 -15.75 15.06
C GLU A 84 6.72 -14.54 14.24
N MET A 85 7.09 -13.45 14.90
CA MET A 85 7.64 -12.25 14.28
C MET A 85 8.93 -12.55 13.54
N GLY A 86 9.82 -13.37 14.12
CA GLY A 86 11.04 -13.82 13.45
C GLY A 86 10.76 -14.52 12.13
N LYS A 87 9.77 -15.40 12.11
CA LYS A 87 9.31 -16.08 10.88
C LYS A 87 8.71 -15.10 9.88
N LYS A 88 7.84 -14.19 10.33
CA LYS A 88 7.19 -13.19 9.46
C LYS A 88 8.18 -12.19 8.86
N LEU A 89 9.14 -11.70 9.63
CA LEU A 89 10.20 -10.82 9.13
C LEU A 89 11.09 -11.55 8.12
N ALA A 90 11.39 -12.83 8.35
CA ALA A 90 12.14 -13.63 7.37
C ALA A 90 11.35 -13.81 6.06
N GLN A 91 10.05 -14.13 6.16
CA GLN A 91 9.16 -14.27 5.00
C GLN A 91 8.99 -12.95 4.25
N LEU A 92 8.86 -11.83 4.95
CA LEU A 92 8.78 -10.50 4.34
C LEU A 92 10.07 -10.15 3.59
N ALA A 93 11.23 -10.39 4.19
CA ALA A 93 12.51 -10.16 3.52
C ALA A 93 12.67 -11.02 2.26
N GLU A 94 12.25 -12.29 2.30
CA GLU A 94 12.26 -13.19 1.15
C GLU A 94 11.32 -12.71 0.04
N LEU A 95 10.08 -12.32 0.40
CA LEU A 95 9.10 -11.77 -0.53
C LEU A 95 9.66 -10.55 -1.27
N LEU A 96 10.23 -9.60 -0.52
CA LEU A 96 10.82 -8.37 -1.07
C LEU A 96 12.01 -8.67 -1.98
N HIS A 97 12.85 -9.66 -1.61
CA HIS A 97 13.96 -10.06 -2.47
C HIS A 97 13.47 -10.66 -3.80
N LYS A 98 12.40 -11.47 -3.77
CA LYS A 98 11.78 -11.98 -5.00
C LYS A 98 11.20 -10.85 -5.86
N CYS A 99 10.50 -9.87 -5.26
CA CYS A 99 10.03 -8.68 -5.98
C CYS A 99 11.19 -7.90 -6.63
N GLN A 100 12.31 -7.74 -5.92
CA GLN A 100 13.51 -7.12 -6.49
C GLN A 100 14.03 -7.89 -7.72
N GLN A 101 14.11 -9.22 -7.62
CA GLN A 101 14.61 -10.07 -8.72
C GLN A 101 13.69 -10.02 -9.94
N ILE A 102 12.37 -10.12 -9.73
CA ILE A 102 11.36 -10.04 -10.79
C ILE A 102 11.42 -8.68 -11.48
N THR A 103 11.41 -7.59 -10.73
CA THR A 103 11.46 -6.24 -11.33
C THR A 103 12.75 -5.96 -12.08
N ALA A 104 13.89 -6.48 -11.61
CA ALA A 104 15.14 -6.38 -12.34
C ALA A 104 15.09 -7.14 -13.68
N LYS A 105 14.45 -8.32 -13.71
CA LYS A 105 14.26 -9.12 -14.92
C LYS A 105 13.27 -8.46 -15.90
N GLU A 106 12.13 -7.99 -15.40
CA GLU A 106 11.13 -7.27 -16.19
C GLU A 106 11.72 -6.00 -16.82
N LEU A 107 12.53 -5.24 -16.08
CA LEU A 107 13.23 -4.06 -16.59
C LEU A 107 14.33 -4.39 -17.61
N ALA A 108 14.96 -5.55 -17.48
CA ALA A 108 15.95 -6.04 -18.45
C ALA A 108 15.30 -6.63 -19.72
N GLY A 109 13.97 -6.72 -19.77
CA GLY A 109 13.25 -7.31 -20.90
C GLY A 109 13.45 -8.83 -20.99
N VAL A 110 13.71 -9.50 -19.87
CA VAL A 110 13.80 -10.96 -19.83
C VAL A 110 12.41 -11.54 -20.05
N GLU A 111 12.25 -12.23 -21.17
CA GLU A 111 11.03 -12.97 -21.52
C GLU A 111 10.97 -14.27 -20.69
N ASN A 112 9.76 -14.66 -20.29
CA ASN A 112 9.47 -15.86 -19.48
C ASN A 112 10.13 -15.86 -18.09
N LEU A 113 9.42 -15.31 -17.11
CA LEU A 113 9.72 -15.52 -15.69
C LEU A 113 9.65 -17.01 -15.34
N SER A 114 10.45 -17.44 -14.37
CA SER A 114 10.44 -18.83 -13.91
C SER A 114 9.07 -19.22 -13.31
N PRO A 115 8.71 -20.51 -13.28
CA PRO A 115 7.44 -20.95 -12.69
C PRO A 115 7.25 -20.51 -11.24
N GLU A 116 8.34 -20.42 -10.47
CA GLU A 116 8.32 -19.92 -9.09
C GLU A 116 7.98 -18.42 -9.01
N GLU A 117 8.49 -17.62 -9.94
CA GLU A 117 8.22 -16.19 -10.02
C GLU A 117 6.79 -15.91 -10.49
N GLN A 118 6.28 -16.69 -11.44
CA GLN A 118 4.89 -16.63 -11.86
C GLN A 118 3.93 -17.06 -10.73
N SER A 119 4.29 -18.12 -9.99
CA SER A 119 3.52 -18.56 -8.82
C SER A 119 3.45 -17.47 -7.76
N LEU A 120 4.53 -16.71 -7.54
CA LEU A 120 4.53 -15.61 -6.57
C LEU A 120 3.48 -14.57 -6.93
N MET A 121 3.32 -14.22 -8.21
CA MET A 121 2.32 -13.25 -8.65
C MET A 121 0.89 -13.75 -8.38
N GLN A 122 0.67 -15.04 -8.57
CA GLN A 122 -0.63 -15.68 -8.33
C GLN A 122 -0.96 -15.77 -6.84
N THR A 123 0.03 -16.05 -5.98
CA THR A 123 -0.15 -16.22 -4.54
C THR A 123 0.11 -14.97 -3.72
N PHE A 124 0.47 -13.85 -4.35
CA PHE A 124 0.89 -12.62 -3.66
C PHE A 124 -0.13 -12.16 -2.61
N GLY A 125 -1.43 -12.21 -2.94
CA GLY A 125 -2.50 -11.83 -2.02
C GLY A 125 -2.53 -12.72 -0.76
N ASP A 126 -2.41 -14.02 -0.93
CA ASP A 126 -2.38 -14.99 0.16
C ASP A 126 -1.08 -14.90 0.98
N ASP A 127 0.05 -14.69 0.30
CA ASP A 127 1.36 -14.46 0.93
C ASP A 127 1.32 -13.20 1.80
N TRP A 128 0.76 -12.10 1.28
CA TRP A 128 0.56 -10.87 2.02
C TRP A 128 -0.37 -11.07 3.21
N GLN A 129 -1.52 -11.73 3.01
CA GLN A 129 -2.48 -12.00 4.08
C GLN A 129 -1.84 -12.81 5.22
N ARG A 130 -1.02 -13.82 4.90
CA ARG A 130 -0.26 -14.59 5.90
C ARG A 130 0.76 -13.74 6.65
N LEU A 131 1.39 -12.77 6.00
CA LEU A 131 2.34 -11.86 6.66
C LEU A 131 1.63 -10.97 7.69
N VAL A 132 0.47 -10.41 7.33
CA VAL A 132 -0.25 -9.44 8.19
C VAL A 132 -1.22 -10.05 9.21
N THR A 133 -1.43 -11.38 9.18
CA THR A 133 -2.33 -12.08 10.14
C THR A 133 -1.53 -12.81 11.21
N PHE A 134 -1.66 -12.41 12.47
CA PHE A 134 -0.97 -13.05 13.60
C PHE A 134 -1.82 -14.13 14.30
N THR A 135 -1.18 -15.04 15.04
CA THR A 135 -1.84 -16.19 15.69
C THR A 135 -2.91 -15.82 16.72
N ASP A 136 -2.83 -14.63 17.31
CA ASP A 136 -3.83 -14.07 18.23
C ASP A 136 -5.08 -13.51 17.53
N GLY A 137 -5.16 -13.65 16.20
CA GLY A 137 -6.26 -13.14 15.41
C GLY A 137 -6.17 -11.65 15.12
N LEU A 138 -5.02 -11.00 15.42
CA LEU A 138 -4.69 -9.69 14.87
C LEU A 138 -4.47 -9.85 13.36
N ALA A 139 -5.55 -9.81 12.61
CA ALA A 139 -5.52 -9.31 11.25
C ALA A 139 -5.48 -7.78 11.37
N ALA A 140 -4.43 -7.15 10.84
CA ALA A 140 -4.36 -5.70 10.69
C ALA A 140 -4.63 -5.33 9.23
N PRO A 141 -5.87 -5.46 8.70
CA PRO A 141 -6.20 -4.70 7.51
C PRO A 141 -5.99 -3.23 7.84
N LEU A 142 -5.47 -2.46 6.89
CA LEU A 142 -5.29 -1.02 7.07
C LEU A 142 -6.68 -0.40 7.31
N PRO A 143 -7.02 0.03 8.53
CA PRO A 143 -8.34 0.55 8.79
C PRO A 143 -8.49 1.88 8.06
N PRO A 144 -9.72 2.25 7.63
CA PRO A 144 -10.00 3.62 7.24
C PRO A 144 -9.49 4.55 8.35
N THR A 145 -8.61 5.47 7.97
CA THR A 145 -7.85 6.28 8.92
C THR A 145 -8.01 7.76 8.57
N LEU A 146 -8.25 8.59 9.58
CA LEU A 146 -8.36 10.04 9.47
C LEU A 146 -7.35 10.71 10.39
N VAL A 147 -6.69 11.77 9.95
CA VAL A 147 -5.77 12.58 10.77
C VAL A 147 -6.08 14.06 10.60
N ASP A 148 -5.84 14.82 11.67
CA ASP A 148 -5.78 16.28 11.59
C ASP A 148 -4.40 16.66 11.04
N ALA A 149 -4.36 17.18 9.82
CA ALA A 149 -3.11 17.56 9.17
C ALA A 149 -2.60 18.92 9.64
N TYR A 150 -3.50 19.88 9.84
CA TYR A 150 -3.16 21.23 10.29
C TYR A 150 -4.35 21.95 10.93
N THR A 151 -4.10 22.89 11.84
CA THR A 151 -5.10 23.84 12.33
C THR A 151 -4.50 25.23 12.31
N ASP A 152 -5.14 26.16 11.62
CA ASP A 152 -4.77 27.57 11.61
C ASP A 152 -5.42 28.29 12.81
N PRO A 153 -4.62 28.73 13.80
CA PRO A 153 -5.16 29.40 14.99
C PRO A 153 -5.72 30.79 14.69
N ASN A 154 -5.36 31.43 13.57
CA ASN A 154 -5.83 32.78 13.26
C ASN A 154 -7.23 32.77 12.65
N THR A 155 -7.53 31.78 11.82
CA THR A 155 -8.83 31.64 11.13
C THR A 155 -9.76 30.66 11.83
N GLY A 156 -9.24 29.84 12.75
CA GLY A 156 -9.99 28.76 13.37
C GLY A 156 -10.34 27.64 12.39
N GLN A 157 -9.59 27.50 11.30
CA GLN A 157 -9.81 26.43 10.31
C GLN A 157 -8.89 25.24 10.57
N ALA A 158 -9.40 24.04 10.31
CA ALA A 158 -8.63 22.80 10.37
C ALA A 158 -8.67 22.09 9.02
N LEU A 159 -7.58 21.38 8.70
CA LEU A 159 -7.43 20.50 7.56
C LEU A 159 -7.36 19.06 8.06
N GLN A 160 -8.25 18.20 7.55
CA GLN A 160 -8.24 16.78 7.83
C GLN A 160 -7.91 16.00 6.55
N VAL A 161 -7.12 14.93 6.72
CA VAL A 161 -6.72 14.04 5.63
C VAL A 161 -7.03 12.61 6.03
N GLY A 162 -7.65 11.87 5.12
CA GLY A 162 -8.07 10.50 5.38
C GLY A 162 -7.76 9.54 4.24
N VAL A 163 -7.58 8.28 4.60
CA VAL A 163 -7.56 7.12 3.72
C VAL A 163 -8.72 6.19 4.08
N GLY A 164 -9.36 5.60 3.08
CA GLY A 164 -10.46 4.65 3.24
C GLY A 164 -10.12 3.30 2.61
N GLU A 165 -11.12 2.67 2.00
CA GLU A 165 -10.95 1.44 1.24
C GLU A 165 -10.04 1.65 0.01
N ALA A 166 -9.36 0.59 -0.43
CA ALA A 166 -8.53 0.67 -1.62
C ALA A 166 -9.38 0.95 -2.87
N TRP A 167 -8.91 1.85 -3.72
CA TRP A 167 -9.48 2.07 -5.04
C TRP A 167 -8.79 1.19 -6.07
N GLN A 168 -9.50 0.90 -7.17
CA GLN A 168 -8.94 0.18 -8.30
C GLN A 168 -8.19 1.15 -9.23
N ILE A 169 -7.03 0.72 -9.71
CA ILE A 169 -6.28 1.39 -10.76
C ILE A 169 -6.04 0.42 -11.92
N TYR A 170 -6.05 0.95 -13.14
CA TYR A 170 -5.77 0.22 -14.37
C TYR A 170 -4.45 0.74 -14.97
N VAL A 171 -3.56 -0.18 -15.33
CA VAL A 171 -2.23 0.16 -15.84
C VAL A 171 -1.93 -0.71 -17.05
N ILE A 172 -1.46 -0.11 -18.14
CA ILE A 172 -0.94 -0.88 -19.27
C ILE A 172 0.54 -1.16 -19.01
N VAL A 173 0.86 -2.43 -18.83
CA VAL A 173 2.20 -2.93 -18.51
C VAL A 173 2.76 -3.77 -19.65
N PRO A 174 4.07 -3.72 -19.93
CA PRO A 174 4.68 -4.61 -20.91
C PRO A 174 4.95 -5.99 -20.29
N ILE A 175 4.29 -7.04 -20.78
CA ILE A 175 4.55 -8.44 -20.42
C ILE A 175 4.96 -9.17 -21.71
N ASP A 176 6.15 -9.75 -21.72
CA ASP A 176 6.75 -10.39 -22.92
C ASP A 176 6.65 -9.53 -24.19
N GLY A 177 6.92 -8.23 -24.04
CA GLY A 177 6.86 -7.25 -25.14
C GLY A 177 5.45 -6.86 -25.60
N GLN A 178 4.40 -7.46 -25.03
CA GLN A 178 3.00 -7.14 -25.34
C GLN A 178 2.38 -6.20 -24.30
N PRO A 179 1.56 -5.22 -24.72
CA PRO A 179 0.81 -4.39 -23.78
C PRO A 179 -0.33 -5.21 -23.15
N VAL A 180 -0.27 -5.37 -21.82
CA VAL A 180 -1.31 -6.07 -21.04
C VAL A 180 -1.95 -5.08 -20.07
N LEU A 181 -3.28 -5.16 -19.94
CA LEU A 181 -4.02 -4.39 -18.94
C LEU A 181 -3.93 -5.09 -17.58
N ALA A 182 -3.24 -4.46 -16.63
CA ALA A 182 -3.17 -4.88 -15.24
C ALA A 182 -4.18 -4.09 -14.40
N VAL A 183 -4.73 -4.76 -13.38
CA VAL A 183 -5.62 -4.16 -12.37
C VAL A 183 -4.93 -4.26 -11.01
N GLY A 184 -4.89 -3.15 -10.28
CA GLY A 184 -4.27 -3.10 -8.95
C GLY A 184 -5.06 -2.26 -7.96
N GLY A 185 -4.59 -2.25 -6.71
CA GLY A 185 -5.12 -1.40 -5.64
C GLY A 185 -4.27 -0.14 -5.44
N VAL A 186 -4.91 0.98 -5.14
CA VAL A 186 -4.28 2.23 -4.71
C VAL A 186 -5.01 2.77 -3.49
N PHE A 187 -4.32 3.55 -2.65
CA PHE A 187 -4.98 4.26 -1.55
C PHE A 187 -6.11 5.16 -2.07
N SER A 188 -7.26 5.09 -1.39
CA SER A 188 -8.20 6.19 -1.44
C SER A 188 -7.67 7.36 -0.63
N GLY A 189 -7.94 8.57 -1.10
CA GLY A 189 -7.43 9.80 -0.51
C GLY A 189 -8.51 10.86 -0.40
N TYR A 190 -8.59 11.46 0.77
CA TYR A 190 -9.56 12.50 1.07
C TYR A 190 -8.85 13.63 1.79
N GLN A 191 -9.11 14.85 1.34
CA GLN A 191 -8.62 16.08 1.96
C GLN A 191 -9.77 17.06 2.03
N PHE A 192 -10.11 17.49 3.24
CA PHE A 192 -11.19 18.46 3.45
C PHE A 192 -10.87 19.34 4.63
N GLY A 193 -11.26 20.61 4.52
CA GLY A 193 -11.10 21.60 5.57
C GLY A 193 -12.44 22.10 6.09
N GLY A 194 -12.43 22.70 7.26
CA GLY A 194 -13.61 23.26 7.91
C GLY A 194 -13.27 24.04 9.16
N ALA A 195 -14.30 24.52 9.86
CA ALA A 195 -14.11 25.14 11.17
C ALA A 195 -13.55 24.10 12.16
N ALA A 196 -12.59 24.50 12.98
CA ALA A 196 -11.85 23.60 13.85
C ALA A 196 -12.71 22.98 14.97
N ASP A 197 -13.83 23.61 15.31
CA ASP A 197 -14.86 23.11 16.23
C ASP A 197 -15.87 22.15 15.56
N GLN A 198 -15.86 22.07 14.23
CA GLN A 198 -16.70 21.17 13.41
C GLN A 198 -15.89 20.03 12.78
N ARG A 199 -14.72 19.70 13.35
CA ARG A 199 -13.88 18.58 12.88
C ARG A 199 -14.64 17.26 12.93
N LEU A 200 -14.49 16.47 11.88
CA LEU A 200 -15.00 15.10 11.87
C LEU A 200 -14.21 14.26 12.89
N PRO A 201 -14.88 13.64 13.87
CA PRO A 201 -14.20 12.73 14.78
C PRO A 201 -13.60 11.53 14.03
N ARG A 202 -12.37 11.14 14.40
CA ARG A 202 -11.69 9.98 13.80
C ARG A 202 -12.53 8.70 13.88
N ALA A 203 -13.27 8.50 14.97
CA ALA A 203 -14.11 7.32 15.18
C ALA A 203 -15.29 7.21 14.20
N ASP A 204 -15.73 8.34 13.63
CA ASP A 204 -16.84 8.39 12.68
C ASP A 204 -16.37 8.14 11.24
N TRP A 205 -15.05 8.27 11.00
CA TRP A 205 -14.47 8.11 9.66
C TRP A 205 -14.74 6.75 9.01
N PRO A 206 -14.68 5.60 9.70
CA PRO A 206 -14.89 4.32 9.02
C PRO A 206 -16.32 4.12 8.52
N THR A 207 -17.32 4.73 9.16
CA THR A 207 -18.75 4.58 8.83
C THR A 207 -19.32 5.76 8.04
N LEU A 208 -18.52 6.83 7.85
CA LEU A 208 -18.94 8.02 7.12
C LEU A 208 -19.38 7.70 5.68
N THR A 209 -20.64 8.02 5.39
CA THR A 209 -21.27 7.86 4.08
C THR A 209 -22.21 9.04 3.79
N PRO A 210 -22.13 9.69 2.60
CA PRO A 210 -21.12 9.50 1.56
C PRO A 210 -19.73 10.00 1.99
N ARG A 211 -18.68 9.44 1.39
CA ARG A 211 -17.30 9.94 1.57
C ARG A 211 -17.16 11.35 0.96
N PRO A 212 -16.24 12.19 1.48
CA PRO A 212 -15.90 13.46 0.85
C PRO A 212 -15.43 13.27 -0.60
N GLN A 213 -15.55 14.31 -1.42
CA GLN A 213 -15.02 14.23 -2.78
C GLN A 213 -13.48 14.12 -2.75
N PRO A 214 -12.88 13.27 -3.61
CA PRO A 214 -11.44 13.26 -3.81
C PRO A 214 -10.96 14.61 -4.31
N ALA A 215 -9.68 14.93 -4.04
CA ALA A 215 -9.08 16.13 -4.60
C ALA A 215 -9.07 16.06 -6.15
N PRO A 216 -9.32 17.17 -6.88
CA PRO A 216 -9.47 17.14 -8.34
C PRO A 216 -8.30 16.53 -9.10
N TRP A 217 -7.07 16.69 -8.59
CA TRP A 217 -5.86 16.13 -9.19
C TRP A 217 -5.82 14.60 -9.19
N MET A 218 -6.53 13.95 -8.26
CA MET A 218 -6.60 12.49 -8.18
C MET A 218 -7.36 11.87 -9.37
N ARG A 219 -8.17 12.67 -10.08
CA ARG A 219 -8.88 12.21 -11.30
C ARG A 219 -7.95 11.85 -12.45
N SER A 220 -6.66 12.20 -12.39
CA SER A 220 -5.70 11.93 -13.46
C SER A 220 -5.40 10.44 -13.66
N TYR A 221 -5.60 9.60 -12.63
CA TYR A 221 -5.31 8.16 -12.65
C TYR A 221 -6.46 7.28 -12.16
N LEU A 222 -7.57 7.86 -11.71
CA LEU A 222 -8.76 7.11 -11.33
C LEU A 222 -9.63 6.81 -12.55
N ALA A 223 -10.18 5.60 -12.59
CA ALA A 223 -11.20 5.26 -13.57
C ALA A 223 -12.45 6.14 -13.36
N PRO A 224 -13.12 6.57 -14.45
CA PRO A 224 -14.34 7.37 -14.39
C PRO A 224 -15.53 6.66 -13.74
#